data_AF-A0A9Y3S847-F1
#
_entry.id   AF-A0A9Y3S847-F1
#
_cell.length_a   1.000
_cell.length_b   1.000
_cell.length_c   1.000
_cell.angle_alpha   90.00
_cell.angle_beta   90.00
_cell.angle_gamma   90.00
#
_symmetry.space_group_name_H-M   'P 1'
#
loop_
_entity.id
_entity.type
_entity.pdbx_description
1 polymer ?
#
loop_
_entity_poly.entity_id
_entity_poly.type
_entity_poly.pdbx_seq_one_letter_code
_entity_poly.pdbx_strand_id
1 'polypeptide(L)'
;MHIYAYKYKTAAKCIFPLLISSGLCLLRVIAIPLSKVLGVKDRIRIRAASIPKLEAFYKQHSQQPSQSEVVGLGKQCGLSQRKIQTWFRHRRNQDRPSSTKKFCEASWRFVFYLTSFTAGLGSLIDTPWFWDQSECWRGYPKQ
;
A
#
# COMPACT_ATOMS: atom_id res chain seq x y z
N MET A 1 -6.10 21.35 31.68
CA MET A 1 -6.26 21.19 30.21
C MET A 1 -5.02 20.67 29.49
N HIS A 2 -3.80 21.10 29.82
CA HIS A 2 -2.58 20.66 29.12
C HIS A 2 -2.28 19.15 29.19
N ILE A 3 -2.58 18.49 30.31
CA ILE A 3 -2.35 17.04 30.49
C ILE A 3 -3.27 16.19 29.58
N TYR A 4 -4.51 16.64 29.38
CA TYR A 4 -5.47 15.97 28.49
C TYR A 4 -5.07 16.11 27.02
N ALA A 5 -4.63 17.31 26.60
CA ALA A 5 -4.11 17.54 25.25
C ALA A 5 -2.82 16.76 24.96
N TYR A 6 -1.96 16.56 25.97
CA TYR A 6 -0.73 15.77 25.86
C TYR A 6 -1.03 14.26 25.79
N LYS A 7 -1.96 13.78 26.63
CA LYS A 7 -2.43 12.38 26.59
C LYS A 7 -3.13 12.06 25.28
N TYR A 8 -3.92 12.99 24.72
CA TYR A 8 -4.52 12.86 23.38
C TYR A 8 -3.47 12.90 22.26
N LYS A 9 -2.47 13.80 22.31
CA LYS A 9 -1.40 13.83 21.30
C LYS A 9 -0.54 12.56 21.31
N THR A 10 -0.24 12.01 22.48
CA THR A 10 0.59 10.80 22.61
C THR A 10 -0.21 9.53 22.33
N ALA A 11 -1.47 9.46 22.80
CA ALA A 11 -2.38 8.38 22.45
C ALA A 11 -2.70 8.38 20.95
N ALA A 12 -2.95 9.54 20.33
CA ALA A 12 -3.16 9.64 18.89
C ALA A 12 -1.96 9.15 18.09
N LYS A 13 -0.72 9.43 18.52
CA LYS A 13 0.51 8.95 17.85
C LYS A 13 0.64 7.42 17.83
N CYS A 14 0.15 6.71 18.86
CA CYS A 14 0.22 5.25 18.94
C CYS A 14 -1.05 4.56 18.43
N ILE A 15 -2.22 5.19 18.63
CA ILE A 15 -3.54 4.64 18.25
C ILE A 15 -3.77 4.77 16.75
N PHE A 16 -3.32 5.85 16.10
CA PHE A 16 -3.45 6.00 14.64
C PHE A 16 -2.81 4.86 13.85
N PRO A 17 -1.52 4.50 14.05
CA PRO A 17 -0.91 3.42 13.30
C PRO A 17 -1.51 2.04 13.62
N LEU A 18 -2.00 1.83 14.85
CA LEU A 18 -2.68 0.60 15.27
C LEU A 18 -4.09 0.45 14.66
N LEU A 19 -4.87 1.52 14.59
CA LEU A 19 -6.17 1.53 13.90
C LEU A 19 -6.02 1.40 12.38
N ILE A 20 -4.94 1.96 11.82
CA ILE A 20 -4.60 1.81 10.41
C ILE A 20 -4.30 0.35 10.04
N SER A 21 -3.58 -0.36 10.90
CA SER A 21 -3.19 -1.75 10.64
C SER A 21 -4.35 -2.74 10.88
N SER A 22 -5.24 -2.50 11.85
CA SER A 22 -6.44 -3.33 12.06
C SER A 22 -7.54 -3.09 11.02
N GLY A 23 -7.75 -1.85 10.60
CA GLY A 23 -8.67 -1.50 9.49
C GLY A 23 -8.22 -2.07 8.14
N LEU A 24 -6.90 -2.17 7.91
CA LEU A 24 -6.33 -2.79 6.72
C LEU A 24 -6.69 -4.28 6.61
N CYS A 25 -6.76 -5.00 7.73
CA CYS A 25 -7.12 -6.43 7.74
C CYS A 25 -8.60 -6.66 7.37
N LEU A 26 -9.53 -5.89 7.96
CA LEU A 26 -10.96 -5.97 7.62
C LEU A 26 -11.20 -5.54 6.18
N LEU A 27 -10.54 -4.47 5.73
CA LEU A 27 -10.67 -4.02 4.36
C LEU A 27 -10.06 -5.01 3.37
N ARG A 28 -9.01 -5.78 3.71
CA ARG A 28 -8.51 -6.85 2.81
C ARG A 28 -9.57 -7.91 2.54
N VAL A 29 -10.40 -8.26 3.54
CA VAL A 29 -11.46 -9.27 3.38
C VAL A 29 -12.56 -8.77 2.43
N ILE A 30 -12.86 -7.47 2.44
CA ILE A 30 -13.91 -6.86 1.60
C ILE A 30 -13.37 -6.36 0.25
N ALA A 31 -12.15 -5.82 0.23
CA ALA A 31 -11.52 -5.24 -0.96
C ALA A 31 -11.09 -6.30 -1.98
N ILE A 32 -10.77 -7.52 -1.56
CA ILE A 32 -10.46 -8.61 -2.49
C ILE A 32 -11.70 -9.06 -3.30
N PRO A 33 -12.88 -9.33 -2.70
CA PRO A 33 -14.09 -9.59 -3.49
C PRO A 33 -14.53 -8.34 -4.26
N LEU A 34 -14.45 -7.15 -3.67
CA LEU A 34 -14.78 -5.90 -4.37
C LEU A 34 -13.88 -5.66 -5.57
N SER A 35 -12.58 -5.93 -5.47
CA SER A 35 -11.65 -5.79 -6.60
C SER A 35 -12.02 -6.75 -7.73
N LYS A 36 -12.48 -7.97 -7.41
CA LYS A 36 -12.98 -8.92 -8.42
C LYS A 36 -14.27 -8.41 -9.09
N VAL A 37 -15.22 -7.88 -8.33
CA VAL A 37 -16.47 -7.29 -8.85
C VAL A 37 -16.18 -6.08 -9.74
N LEU A 38 -15.25 -5.22 -9.34
CA LEU A 38 -14.79 -4.05 -10.12
C LEU A 38 -13.89 -4.44 -11.31
N GLY A 39 -13.68 -5.74 -11.57
CA GLY A 39 -12.90 -6.20 -12.72
C GLY A 39 -11.39 -5.97 -12.60
N VAL A 40 -10.87 -5.69 -11.40
CA VAL A 40 -9.43 -5.62 -11.14
C VAL A 40 -8.83 -7.01 -11.32
N LYS A 41 -8.33 -7.27 -12.51
CA LYS A 41 -7.62 -8.52 -12.82
C LYS A 41 -6.16 -8.37 -12.46
N ASP A 42 -5.66 -9.29 -11.64
CA ASP A 42 -4.22 -9.47 -11.53
C ASP A 42 -3.69 -9.92 -12.89
N ARG A 43 -2.68 -9.21 -13.40
CA ARG A 43 -2.01 -9.63 -14.63
C ARG A 43 -1.48 -11.05 -14.40
N ILE A 44 -1.87 -11.99 -15.24
CA ILE A 44 -1.35 -13.37 -15.18
C ILE A 44 0.15 -13.28 -15.42
N ARG A 45 0.95 -13.58 -14.40
CA ARG A 45 2.41 -13.57 -14.49
C ARG A 45 2.91 -14.99 -14.56
N ILE A 46 3.65 -15.27 -15.62
CA ILE A 46 4.31 -16.56 -15.80
C ILE A 46 5.22 -16.80 -14.60
N ARG A 47 4.98 -17.93 -13.91
CA ARG A 47 5.77 -18.31 -12.76
C ARG A 47 7.15 -18.77 -13.25
N ALA A 48 8.23 -18.19 -12.72
CA ALA A 48 9.56 -18.73 -12.91
C ALA A 48 9.60 -20.16 -12.35
N ALA A 49 10.29 -21.07 -13.05
CA ALA A 49 10.44 -22.45 -12.61
C ALA A 49 11.15 -22.51 -11.24
N SER A 50 10.82 -23.44 -10.37
CA SER A 50 11.53 -23.55 -9.08
C SER A 50 12.87 -24.25 -9.30
N ILE A 51 13.94 -23.48 -9.52
CA ILE A 51 15.31 -23.98 -9.70
C ILE A 51 16.13 -23.53 -8.48
N PRO A 52 16.40 -24.42 -7.52
CA PRO A 52 17.00 -24.05 -6.22
C PRO A 52 18.31 -23.26 -6.33
N LYS A 53 19.18 -23.65 -7.27
CA LYS A 53 20.46 -22.95 -7.51
C LYS A 53 20.26 -21.50 -7.99
N LEU A 54 19.33 -21.28 -8.92
CA LEU A 54 19.01 -19.93 -9.41
C LEU A 54 18.32 -19.09 -8.33
N GLU A 55 17.43 -19.69 -7.53
CA GLU A 55 16.79 -19.01 -6.40
C GLU A 55 17.80 -18.62 -5.31
N ALA A 56 18.74 -19.50 -4.99
CA ALA A 56 19.81 -19.20 -4.02
C ALA A 56 20.66 -18.03 -4.49
N PHE A 57 21.12 -18.06 -5.75
CA PHE A 57 21.86 -16.94 -6.35
C PHE A 57 21.04 -15.64 -6.36
N TYR A 58 19.76 -15.69 -6.75
CA TYR A 58 18.88 -14.53 -6.82
C TYR A 58 18.70 -13.84 -5.45
N LYS A 59 18.59 -14.63 -4.38
CA LYS A 59 18.39 -14.12 -3.01
C LYS A 59 19.69 -13.65 -2.35
N GLN A 60 20.81 -14.30 -2.63
CA GLN A 60 22.07 -14.07 -1.92
C GLN A 60 23.04 -13.14 -2.66
N HIS A 61 22.97 -13.08 -3.99
CA HIS A 61 23.98 -12.40 -4.81
C HIS A 61 23.39 -11.23 -5.61
N SER A 62 22.67 -11.49 -6.71
CA SER A 62 22.14 -10.44 -7.57
C SER A 62 20.86 -10.86 -8.29
N GLN A 63 19.94 -9.90 -8.44
CA GLN A 63 18.72 -10.04 -9.23
C GLN A 63 18.97 -9.81 -10.74
N GLN A 64 20.12 -9.25 -11.10
CA GLN A 64 20.55 -8.98 -12.47
C GLN A 64 21.96 -9.54 -12.68
N PRO A 65 22.09 -10.82 -13.07
CA PRO A 65 23.40 -11.41 -13.32
C PRO A 65 24.05 -10.79 -14.57
N SER A 66 25.36 -10.57 -14.50
CA SER A 66 26.24 -10.26 -15.60
C SER A 66 26.42 -11.45 -16.55
N GLN A 67 27.00 -11.23 -17.73
CA GLN A 67 27.16 -12.30 -18.73
C GLN A 67 28.04 -13.46 -18.23
N SER A 68 29.13 -13.16 -17.51
CA SER A 68 30.00 -14.19 -16.93
C SER A 68 29.25 -15.06 -15.91
N GLU A 69 28.43 -14.44 -15.06
CA GLU A 69 27.58 -15.15 -14.10
C GLU A 69 26.52 -16.02 -14.79
N VAL A 70 25.89 -15.52 -15.86
CA VAL A 70 24.93 -16.31 -16.65
C VAL A 70 25.58 -17.56 -17.25
N VAL A 71 26.81 -17.44 -17.76
CA VAL A 71 27.58 -18.58 -18.28
C VAL A 71 27.90 -19.57 -17.16
N GLY A 72 28.36 -19.09 -16.00
CA GLY A 72 28.66 -19.92 -14.83
C GLY A 72 27.44 -20.69 -14.33
N LEU A 73 26.31 -20.00 -14.16
CA LEU A 73 25.03 -20.58 -13.77
C LEU A 73 24.52 -21.59 -14.81
N GLY A 74 24.76 -21.33 -16.09
CA GLY A 74 24.46 -22.24 -17.21
C GLY A 74 25.13 -23.58 -17.03
N LYS A 75 26.44 -23.57 -16.75
CA LYS A 75 27.23 -24.78 -16.48
C LYS A 75 26.75 -25.51 -15.23
N GLN A 76 26.45 -24.78 -14.15
CA GLN A 76 26.02 -25.39 -12.88
C GLN A 76 24.62 -26.02 -12.92
N CYS A 77 23.72 -25.47 -13.75
CA CYS A 77 22.33 -25.90 -13.83
C CYS A 77 22.02 -26.77 -15.06
N GLY A 78 22.96 -26.91 -16.00
CA GLY A 78 22.73 -27.58 -17.29
C GLY A 78 21.71 -26.84 -18.16
N LEU A 79 21.61 -25.52 -18.02
CA LEU A 79 20.62 -24.69 -18.72
C LEU A 79 21.28 -23.80 -19.74
N SER A 80 20.57 -23.53 -20.84
CA SER A 80 21.02 -22.53 -21.81
C SER A 80 20.96 -21.13 -21.22
N GLN A 81 21.87 -20.26 -21.65
CA GLN A 81 21.92 -18.86 -21.21
C GLN A 81 20.57 -18.15 -21.40
N ARG A 82 19.88 -18.43 -22.52
CA ARG A 82 18.55 -17.86 -22.82
C ARG A 82 17.50 -18.30 -21.80
N LYS A 83 17.52 -19.57 -21.34
CA LYS A 83 16.62 -20.05 -20.28
C LYS A 83 16.91 -19.35 -18.95
N ILE A 84 18.18 -19.14 -18.62
CA ILE A 84 18.58 -18.42 -17.41
C ILE A 84 18.10 -16.96 -17.46
N GLN A 85 18.41 -16.23 -18.51
CA GLN A 85 17.96 -14.83 -18.65
C GLN A 85 16.42 -14.72 -18.61
N THR A 86 15.73 -15.63 -19.28
CA THR A 86 14.27 -15.71 -19.26
C THR A 86 13.74 -15.99 -17.86
N TRP A 87 14.38 -16.90 -17.13
CA TRP A 87 14.05 -17.20 -15.74
C TRP A 87 14.21 -15.96 -14.84
N PHE A 88 15.33 -15.24 -14.91
CA PHE A 88 15.55 -14.02 -14.13
C PHE A 88 14.52 -12.93 -14.46
N ARG A 89 14.16 -12.79 -15.74
CA ARG A 89 13.10 -11.87 -16.17
C ARG A 89 11.74 -12.24 -15.55
N HIS A 90 11.36 -13.52 -15.59
CA HIS A 90 10.11 -13.98 -14.99
C HIS A 90 10.13 -13.84 -13.46
N ARG A 91 11.25 -14.17 -12.80
CA ARG A 91 11.43 -14.08 -11.35
C ARG A 91 11.26 -12.65 -10.85
N ARG A 92 11.92 -11.68 -11.50
CA ARG A 92 11.73 -10.25 -11.22
C ARG A 92 10.29 -9.78 -11.46
N ASN A 93 9.63 -10.31 -12.49
CA ASN A 93 8.24 -9.97 -12.77
C ASN A 93 7.27 -10.53 -11.71
N GLN A 94 7.59 -11.65 -11.07
CA GLN A 94 6.82 -12.17 -9.94
C GLN A 94 6.91 -11.28 -8.70
N ASP A 95 8.08 -10.70 -8.41
CA ASP A 95 8.28 -9.87 -7.22
C ASP A 95 7.51 -8.55 -7.26
N ARG A 96 7.02 -8.13 -8.44
CA ARG A 96 6.19 -6.92 -8.53
C ARG A 96 4.93 -7.08 -7.66
N PRO A 97 4.47 -6.05 -6.95
CA PRO A 97 3.20 -6.14 -6.24
C PRO A 97 2.04 -6.39 -7.21
N SER A 98 1.07 -7.22 -6.83
CA SER A 98 -0.11 -7.51 -7.64
C SER A 98 -1.05 -6.29 -7.73
N SER A 99 -1.89 -6.23 -8.77
CA SER A 99 -2.86 -5.14 -8.93
C SER A 99 -3.84 -5.12 -7.75
N THR A 100 -4.27 -6.29 -7.30
CA THR A 100 -5.14 -6.45 -6.12
C THR A 100 -4.52 -5.90 -4.85
N LYS A 101 -3.21 -6.12 -4.64
CA LYS A 101 -2.48 -5.56 -3.48
C LYS A 101 -2.45 -4.04 -3.51
N LYS A 102 -2.20 -3.43 -4.68
CA LYS A 102 -2.23 -1.97 -4.85
C LYS A 102 -3.63 -1.41 -4.66
N PHE A 103 -4.65 -2.09 -5.18
CA PHE A 103 -6.05 -1.69 -5.00
C PHE A 103 -6.42 -1.67 -3.52
N CYS A 104 -6.13 -2.75 -2.77
CA CYS A 104 -6.41 -2.79 -1.33
C CYS A 104 -5.74 -1.64 -0.57
N GLU A 105 -4.49 -1.32 -0.90
CA GLU A 105 -3.77 -0.20 -0.29
C GLU A 105 -4.45 1.15 -0.61
N ALA A 106 -4.82 1.36 -1.87
CA ALA A 106 -5.51 2.57 -2.30
C ALA A 106 -6.90 2.70 -1.65
N SER A 107 -7.66 1.60 -1.55
CA SER A 107 -8.97 1.57 -0.90
C SER A 107 -8.86 1.96 0.57
N TRP A 108 -7.84 1.47 1.29
CA TRP A 108 -7.66 1.83 2.70
C TRP A 108 -7.37 3.32 2.87
N ARG A 109 -6.46 3.86 2.05
CA ARG A 109 -6.18 5.31 2.04
C ARG A 109 -7.44 6.10 1.76
N PHE A 110 -8.24 5.68 0.79
CA PHE A 110 -9.51 6.33 0.46
C PHE A 110 -10.47 6.36 1.65
N VAL A 111 -10.72 5.21 2.29
CA VAL A 111 -11.61 5.12 3.47
C VAL A 111 -11.11 6.00 4.61
N PHE A 112 -9.80 6.00 4.87
CA PHE A 112 -9.19 6.81 5.92
C PHE A 112 -9.40 8.31 5.68
N TYR A 113 -9.13 8.79 4.47
CA TYR A 113 -9.28 10.22 4.15
C TYR A 113 -10.75 10.63 4.09
N LEU A 114 -11.62 9.79 3.53
CA LEU A 114 -13.06 10.06 3.50
C LEU A 114 -13.62 10.21 4.91
N THR A 115 -13.27 9.29 5.82
CA THR A 115 -13.70 9.34 7.22
C THR A 115 -13.20 10.60 7.94
N SER A 116 -11.93 10.97 7.71
CA SER A 116 -11.35 12.19 8.30
C SER A 116 -12.04 13.45 7.78
N PHE A 117 -12.36 13.48 6.47
CA PHE A 117 -13.08 14.58 5.85
C PHE A 117 -14.51 14.71 6.37
N THR A 118 -15.28 13.61 6.45
CA THR A 118 -16.65 13.62 6.98
C THR A 118 -16.70 13.99 8.45
N ALA A 119 -15.74 13.54 9.26
CA ALA A 119 -15.64 13.94 10.66
C ALA A 119 -15.34 15.44 10.81
N GLY A 120 -14.43 15.97 9.98
CA GLY A 120 -14.18 17.41 9.91
C GLY A 120 -15.44 18.19 9.54
N LEU A 121 -16.13 17.78 8.48
CA LEU A 121 -17.38 18.42 8.06
C LEU A 121 -18.45 18.35 9.17
N GLY A 122 -18.61 17.20 9.82
CA GLY A 122 -19.53 17.02 10.94
C GLY A 122 -19.25 18.00 12.08
N SER A 123 -17.99 18.22 12.44
CA SER A 123 -17.63 19.18 13.49
C SER A 123 -17.91 20.65 13.13
N LEU A 124 -18.01 20.97 11.83
CA LEU A 124 -18.33 22.31 11.36
C LEU A 124 -19.85 22.54 11.25
N ILE A 125 -20.66 21.50 11.10
CA ILE A 125 -22.12 21.61 10.96
C ILE A 125 -22.76 22.29 12.18
N ASP A 126 -22.23 22.05 13.38
CA ASP A 126 -22.77 22.64 14.62
C ASP A 126 -22.39 24.12 14.79
N THR A 127 -21.58 24.67 13.89
CA THR A 127 -21.14 26.06 13.98
C THR A 127 -22.09 26.99 13.22
N PRO A 128 -22.65 28.04 13.86
CA PRO A 128 -23.65 28.90 13.23
C PRO A 128 -23.08 29.66 12.01
N TRP A 129 -21.79 30.01 12.03
CA TRP A 129 -21.10 30.66 10.91
C TRP A 129 -20.90 29.75 9.69
N PHE A 130 -21.07 28.43 9.83
CA PHE A 130 -21.02 27.51 8.69
C PHE A 130 -22.24 27.66 7.79
N TRP A 131 -23.40 27.96 8.38
CA TRP A 131 -24.66 28.14 7.66
C TRP A 131 -24.93 29.60 7.30
N ASP A 132 -24.54 30.53 8.18
CA ASP A 132 -24.71 31.96 7.96
C ASP A 132 -23.38 32.70 8.09
N GLN A 133 -22.82 33.11 6.95
CA GLN A 133 -21.54 33.82 6.91
C GLN A 133 -21.61 35.22 7.52
N SER A 134 -22.80 35.78 7.74
CA SER A 134 -22.96 37.08 8.39
C SER A 134 -22.59 37.03 9.89
N GLU A 135 -22.72 35.86 10.51
CA GLU A 135 -22.32 35.61 11.90
C GLU A 135 -20.80 35.72 12.12
N CYS A 136 -19.99 35.53 11.07
CA CYS A 136 -18.53 35.75 11.13
C CYS A 136 -18.17 37.20 11.50
N TRP A 137 -19.05 38.15 11.21
CA TRP A 137 -18.82 39.58 11.39
C TRP A 137 -19.57 40.15 12.61
N ARG A 138 -20.24 39.29 13.38
CA ARG A 138 -21.02 39.70 14.54
C ARG A 138 -20.09 40.20 15.65
N GLY A 139 -19.99 41.52 15.81
CA GLY A 139 -19.13 42.19 16.81
C GLY A 139 -17.93 42.95 16.23
N TYR A 140 -17.68 42.90 14.93
CA TYR A 140 -16.62 43.75 14.33
C TYR A 140 -17.10 45.21 14.23
N PRO A 141 -16.28 46.25 14.55
CA PRO A 141 -14.86 46.22 14.89
C PRO A 141 -14.53 46.22 16.40
N LYS A 142 -15.53 46.08 17.29
CA LYS A 142 -15.31 46.10 18.75
C LYS A 142 -15.30 44.68 19.30
N GLN A 143 -14.13 44.06 19.32
CA GLN A 143 -13.85 42.75 19.92
C GLN A 143 -12.76 42.87 20.99
#